data_AF-A0A2H6GV32-F1
#
_entry.id   AF-A0A2H6GV32-F1
#
_cell.length_a   1.000
_cell.length_b   1.000
_cell.length_c   1.000
_cell.angle_alpha   90.00
_cell.angle_beta   90.00
_cell.angle_gamma   90.00
#
_symmetry.space_group_name_H-M   'P 1'
#
loop_
_entity.id
_entity.type
_entity.pdbx_description
1 polymer ?
#
loop_
_entity_poly.entity_id
_entity_poly.type
_entity_poly.pdbx_seq_one_letter_code
_entity_poly.pdbx_strand_id
1 'polypeptide(L)'
;MNVTNLEKLARLIKDKERIKKEIASIIGRQAQLGHVGEYVAAHIFNVKLEESASHKGSDGVFKEGPLKNQSVNIKWYTKREGLLDINPNGIPDYYLVLTGPRTVAPSSRGTTRPWVIESVFLFDAKELIKVLEERGVKIGIAASVKLGFWDDAEIYPKQRDNTLELSDEQRRLLSLFQ
;
A
#
# COMPACT_ATOMS: atom_id res chain seq x y z
N MET A 1 22.27 -24.81 -16.24
CA MET A 1 22.58 -23.52 -15.57
C MET A 1 24.09 -23.37 -15.58
N ASN A 2 24.63 -22.29 -16.13
CA ASN A 2 26.08 -22.09 -16.21
C ASN A 2 26.60 -21.64 -14.83
N VAL A 3 27.77 -22.15 -14.39
CA VAL A 3 28.35 -21.86 -13.04
C VAL A 3 28.43 -20.34 -12.79
N THR A 4 28.72 -19.58 -13.85
CA THR A 4 28.76 -18.12 -13.86
C THR A 4 27.44 -17.43 -13.49
N ASN A 5 26.29 -18.03 -13.85
CA ASN A 5 24.97 -17.49 -13.48
C ASN A 5 24.68 -17.69 -11.99
N LEU A 6 25.14 -18.80 -11.40
CA LEU A 6 24.96 -19.07 -9.97
C LEU A 6 25.83 -18.12 -9.13
N GLU A 7 27.08 -17.86 -9.55
CA GLU A 7 27.96 -16.89 -8.90
C GLU A 7 27.43 -15.45 -9.01
N LYS A 8 26.87 -15.09 -10.17
CA LYS A 8 26.19 -13.79 -10.35
C LYS A 8 24.98 -13.69 -9.42
N LEU A 9 24.15 -14.73 -9.33
CA LEU A 9 22.99 -14.76 -8.44
C LEU A 9 23.40 -14.63 -6.97
N ALA A 10 24.45 -15.34 -6.53
CA ALA A 10 24.94 -15.26 -5.16
C ALA A 10 25.40 -13.84 -4.78
N ARG A 11 26.06 -13.12 -5.70
CA ARG A 11 26.43 -11.70 -5.50
C ARG A 11 25.20 -10.81 -5.39
N LEU A 12 24.23 -10.94 -6.30
CA LEU A 12 22.99 -10.17 -6.26
C LEU A 12 22.17 -10.39 -4.98
N ILE A 13 22.17 -11.62 -4.43
CA ILE A 13 21.54 -11.90 -3.14
C ILE A 13 22.23 -11.14 -2.00
N LYS A 14 23.58 -11.11 -1.98
CA LYS A 14 24.33 -10.34 -0.98
C LYS A 14 24.06 -8.83 -1.09
N ASP A 15 24.01 -8.30 -2.31
CA ASP A 15 23.69 -6.89 -2.56
C ASP A 15 22.26 -6.57 -2.10
N LYS A 16 21.29 -7.45 -2.37
CA LYS A 16 19.92 -7.32 -1.89
C LYS A 16 19.85 -7.27 -0.36
N GLU A 17 20.58 -8.12 0.34
CA GLU A 17 20.60 -8.11 1.81
C GLU A 17 21.29 -6.85 2.37
N ARG A 18 22.32 -6.32 1.70
CA ARG A 18 22.91 -5.03 2.05
C ARG A 18 21.88 -3.89 1.92
N ILE A 19 21.20 -3.80 0.78
CA ILE A 19 20.16 -2.78 0.53
C ILE A 19 19.03 -2.90 1.57
N LYS A 20 18.59 -4.12 1.89
CA LYS A 20 17.55 -4.33 2.92
C LYS A 20 17.98 -3.83 4.30
N LYS A 21 19.27 -3.95 4.66
CA LYS A 21 19.80 -3.41 5.92
C LYS A 21 19.80 -1.87 5.90
N GLU A 22 20.18 -1.27 4.79
CA GLU A 22 20.13 0.20 4.62
C GLU A 22 18.69 0.72 4.76
N ILE A 23 17.72 0.11 4.06
CA ILE A 23 16.29 0.44 4.22
C ILE A 23 15.84 0.25 5.67
N ALA A 24 16.21 -0.86 6.31
CA ALA A 24 15.83 -1.14 7.68
C ALA A 24 16.37 -0.10 8.68
N SER A 25 17.57 0.43 8.43
CA SER A 25 18.16 1.49 9.24
C SER A 25 17.41 2.83 9.10
N ILE A 26 16.85 3.12 7.93
CA ILE A 26 16.05 4.33 7.67
C ILE A 26 14.67 4.22 8.34
N ILE A 27 14.00 3.08 8.16
CA ILE A 27 12.62 2.91 8.62
C ILE A 27 12.51 2.43 10.08
N GLY A 28 13.62 2.04 10.70
CA GLY A 28 13.67 1.50 12.07
C GLY A 28 13.03 0.10 12.23
N ARG A 29 12.71 -0.59 11.14
CA ARG A 29 12.03 -1.89 11.10
C ARG A 29 12.58 -2.76 9.96
N GLN A 30 12.26 -4.05 9.93
CA GLN A 30 12.68 -4.93 8.82
C GLN A 30 12.16 -4.38 7.49
N ALA A 31 13.00 -4.35 6.45
CA ALA A 31 12.64 -3.94 5.09
C ALA A 31 11.68 -4.95 4.40
N GLN A 32 10.45 -4.97 4.89
CA GLN A 32 9.29 -5.66 4.33
C GLN A 32 8.39 -4.63 3.66
N LEU A 33 7.69 -5.02 2.59
CA LEU A 33 6.86 -4.10 1.81
C LEU A 33 5.83 -3.35 2.67
N GLY A 34 5.19 -4.05 3.61
CA GLY A 34 4.24 -3.45 4.56
C GLY A 34 4.89 -2.37 5.43
N HIS A 35 6.00 -2.66 6.09
CA HIS A 35 6.70 -1.69 6.96
C HIS A 35 7.21 -0.46 6.19
N VAL A 36 7.69 -0.64 4.95
CA VAL A 36 8.10 0.51 4.14
C VAL A 36 6.87 1.32 3.72
N GLY A 37 5.76 0.67 3.36
CA GLY A 37 4.49 1.33 3.06
C GLY A 37 3.97 2.14 4.25
N GLU A 38 3.99 1.56 5.45
CA GLU A 38 3.66 2.24 6.71
C GLU A 38 4.55 3.47 6.94
N TYR A 39 5.87 3.32 6.78
CA TYR A 39 6.81 4.43 6.94
C TYR A 39 6.52 5.56 5.94
N VAL A 40 6.34 5.23 4.66
CA VAL A 40 6.00 6.22 3.62
C VAL A 40 4.69 6.92 3.95
N ALA A 41 3.67 6.15 4.35
CA ALA A 41 2.36 6.70 4.67
C ALA A 41 2.39 7.64 5.88
N ALA A 42 3.14 7.28 6.93
CA ALA A 42 3.33 8.10 8.12
C ALA A 42 3.93 9.47 7.79
N HIS A 43 4.93 9.51 6.90
CA HIS A 43 5.63 10.74 6.53
C HIS A 43 4.85 11.61 5.55
N ILE A 44 4.15 11.00 4.57
CA ILE A 44 3.44 11.76 3.52
C ILE A 44 2.04 12.17 3.98
N PHE A 45 1.30 11.30 4.66
CA PHE A 45 -0.11 11.54 5.02
C PHE A 45 -0.30 11.87 6.51
N ASN A 46 0.79 12.17 7.22
CA ASN A 46 0.80 12.52 8.65
C ASN A 46 0.03 11.50 9.52
N VAL A 47 0.31 10.20 9.30
CA VAL A 47 -0.27 9.10 10.07
C VAL A 47 0.60 8.83 11.30
N LYS A 48 -0.01 8.80 12.48
CA LYS A 48 0.61 8.24 13.68
C LYS A 48 0.43 6.73 13.63
N LEU A 49 1.51 6.00 13.39
CA LEU A 49 1.49 4.54 13.42
C LEU A 49 1.31 4.02 14.84
N GLU A 50 0.61 2.89 14.98
CA GLU A 50 0.50 2.18 16.25
C GLU A 50 1.85 1.55 16.63
N GLU A 51 2.21 1.61 17.91
CA GLU A 51 3.48 1.06 18.42
C GLU A 51 3.47 -0.47 18.51
N SER A 52 2.28 -1.09 18.53
CA SER A 52 2.11 -2.54 18.59
C SER A 52 0.93 -3.01 17.74
N ALA A 53 1.05 -4.20 17.15
CA ALA A 53 -0.01 -4.85 16.37
C ALA A 53 -1.22 -5.32 17.22
N SER A 54 -1.40 -4.78 18.42
CA SER A 54 -2.52 -5.12 19.32
C SER A 54 -3.86 -4.54 18.85
N HIS A 55 -3.83 -3.47 18.05
CA HIS A 55 -5.00 -2.90 17.41
C HIS A 55 -5.32 -3.71 16.14
N LYS A 56 -6.27 -4.64 16.26
CA LYS A 56 -6.65 -5.53 15.15
C LYS A 56 -7.15 -4.70 13.96
N GLY A 57 -6.39 -4.71 12.87
CA GLY A 57 -6.83 -4.21 11.57
C GLY A 57 -6.62 -2.72 11.29
N SER A 58 -5.99 -1.98 12.21
CA SER A 58 -5.54 -0.60 11.98
C SER A 58 -4.02 -0.52 12.12
N ASP A 59 -3.36 0.23 11.24
CA ASP A 59 -1.92 0.49 11.31
C ASP A 59 -1.63 1.84 11.99
N GLY A 60 -2.62 2.72 12.14
CA GLY A 60 -2.47 4.03 12.74
C GLY A 60 -3.72 4.90 12.72
N VAL A 61 -3.52 6.18 13.04
CA VAL A 61 -4.55 7.23 12.94
C VAL A 61 -3.99 8.46 12.23
N PHE A 62 -4.81 9.14 11.43
CA PHE A 62 -4.41 10.44 10.87
C PHE A 62 -4.28 11.49 11.98
N LYS A 63 -3.18 12.24 12.00
CA LYS A 63 -2.91 13.22 13.05
C LYS A 63 -3.62 14.56 12.85
N GLU A 64 -3.83 14.94 11.59
CA GLU A 64 -4.29 16.27 11.18
C GLU A 64 -5.15 16.20 9.91
N GLY A 65 -5.69 17.35 9.50
CA GLY A 65 -6.51 17.45 8.30
C GLY A 65 -7.95 16.94 8.48
N PRO A 66 -8.69 16.74 7.37
CA PRO A 66 -10.09 16.35 7.39
C PRO A 66 -10.34 14.98 8.03
N LEU A 67 -9.32 14.11 8.03
CA LEU A 67 -9.40 12.76 8.57
C LEU A 67 -8.84 12.63 9.99
N LYS A 68 -8.57 13.75 10.68
CA LYS A 68 -7.97 13.72 12.02
C LYS A 68 -8.70 12.75 12.96
N ASN A 69 -7.92 11.92 13.65
CA ASN A 69 -8.35 10.85 14.56
C ASN A 69 -9.08 9.67 13.91
N GLN A 70 -9.24 9.64 12.58
CA GLN A 70 -9.77 8.47 11.87
C GLN A 70 -8.68 7.41 11.79
N SER A 71 -9.07 6.16 12.03
CA SER A 71 -8.19 5.00 11.94
C SER A 71 -7.91 4.62 10.48
N VAL A 72 -6.71 4.13 10.21
CA VAL A 72 -6.27 3.81 8.85
C VAL A 72 -5.51 2.49 8.81
N ASN A 73 -5.82 1.66 7.82
CA ASN A 73 -5.00 0.52 7.44
C ASN A 73 -4.26 0.81 6.14
N ILE A 74 -2.94 0.64 6.14
CA ILE A 74 -2.04 0.96 5.05
C ILE A 74 -1.72 -0.32 4.29
N LYS A 75 -2.01 -0.32 2.99
CA LYS A 75 -1.70 -1.44 2.09
C LYS A 75 -0.75 -0.98 1.01
N TRP A 76 0.32 -1.72 0.75
CA TRP A 76 1.12 -1.52 -0.45
C TRP A 76 1.11 -2.76 -1.33
N TYR A 77 0.50 -2.63 -2.49
CA TYR A 77 0.52 -3.65 -3.54
C TYR A 77 1.48 -3.25 -4.65
N THR A 78 2.47 -4.09 -4.95
CA THR A 78 3.42 -3.83 -6.07
C THR A 78 2.76 -3.82 -7.46
N LYS A 79 1.48 -4.22 -7.55
CA LYS A 79 0.63 -4.16 -8.75
C LYS A 79 -0.82 -3.91 -8.35
N ARG A 80 -1.56 -3.12 -9.14
CA ARG A 80 -3.01 -2.94 -8.95
C ARG A 80 -3.79 -4.07 -9.65
N GLU A 81 -4.19 -5.08 -8.88
CA GLU A 81 -4.88 -6.29 -9.38
C GLU A 81 -6.39 -6.31 -9.06
N GLY A 82 -6.96 -5.21 -8.52
CA GLY A 82 -8.39 -5.10 -8.18
C GLY A 82 -8.78 -5.84 -6.89
N LEU A 83 -7.79 -6.23 -6.09
CA LEU A 83 -7.95 -7.01 -4.87
C LEU A 83 -7.55 -6.16 -3.66
N LEU A 84 -8.26 -6.32 -2.56
CA LEU A 84 -7.95 -5.67 -1.29
C LEU A 84 -8.06 -6.67 -0.14
N ASP A 85 -7.04 -6.73 0.71
CA ASP A 85 -7.06 -7.58 1.90
C ASP A 85 -7.80 -6.89 3.03
N ILE A 86 -8.88 -7.50 3.47
CA ILE A 86 -9.76 -6.97 4.50
C ILE A 86 -9.79 -7.95 5.67
N ASN A 87 -9.60 -7.45 6.89
CA ASN A 87 -9.81 -8.21 8.11
C ASN A 87 -11.24 -7.94 8.63
N PRO A 88 -12.20 -8.87 8.49
CA PRO A 88 -13.58 -8.63 8.94
C PRO A 88 -13.70 -8.40 10.46
N ASN A 89 -12.69 -8.80 11.24
CA ASN A 89 -12.68 -8.64 12.70
C ASN A 89 -11.95 -7.37 13.17
N GLY A 90 -11.57 -6.50 12.24
CA GLY A 90 -10.79 -5.29 12.49
C GLY A 90 -10.85 -4.37 11.28
N ILE A 91 -11.96 -3.64 11.16
CA ILE A 91 -12.20 -2.70 10.06
C ILE A 91 -11.77 -1.30 10.53
N PRO A 92 -10.80 -0.64 9.88
CA PRO A 92 -10.45 0.76 10.15
C PRO A 92 -11.55 1.69 9.62
N ASP A 93 -11.44 3.00 9.85
CA ASP A 93 -12.29 3.98 9.17
C ASP A 93 -11.91 4.09 7.68
N TYR A 94 -10.61 4.01 7.36
CA TYR A 94 -10.10 4.09 6.00
C TYR A 94 -9.06 3.02 5.65
N TYR A 95 -9.03 2.61 4.38
CA TYR A 95 -7.86 1.93 3.81
C TYR A 95 -7.08 2.91 2.93
N LEU A 96 -5.81 3.14 3.27
CA LEU A 96 -4.87 3.90 2.45
C LEU A 96 -4.02 2.93 1.63
N VAL A 97 -4.30 2.85 0.33
CA VAL A 97 -3.73 1.81 -0.54
C VAL A 97 -2.76 2.44 -1.54
N LEU A 98 -1.48 2.12 -1.39
CA LEU A 98 -0.43 2.43 -2.35
C LEU A 98 -0.32 1.30 -3.36
N THR A 99 -0.22 1.62 -4.65
CA THR A 99 -0.12 0.61 -5.71
C THR A 99 0.95 0.95 -6.73
N GLY A 100 1.65 -0.09 -7.21
CA GLY A 100 2.40 -0.05 -8.46
C GLY A 100 1.48 -0.18 -9.69
N PRO A 101 2.06 -0.41 -10.88
CA PRO A 101 1.32 -0.33 -12.13
C PRO A 101 0.08 -1.20 -12.21
N ARG A 102 -0.92 -0.66 -12.92
CA ARG A 102 -2.08 -1.43 -13.35
C ARG A 102 -1.65 -2.35 -14.49
N THR A 103 -1.52 -3.64 -14.21
CA THR A 103 -1.24 -4.64 -15.24
C THR A 103 -2.41 -5.62 -15.37
N VAL A 104 -2.77 -5.93 -16.60
CA VAL A 104 -3.58 -7.12 -16.91
C VAL A 104 -2.64 -8.31 -16.74
N ALA A 105 -2.96 -9.25 -15.86
CA ALA A 105 -2.01 -10.27 -15.39
C ALA A 105 -1.27 -11.01 -16.53
N PRO A 106 0.08 -10.95 -16.60
CA PRO A 106 0.87 -11.91 -17.36
C PRO A 106 1.79 -12.73 -16.43
N SER A 107 2.28 -13.85 -16.95
CA SER A 107 3.08 -14.84 -16.22
C SER A 107 4.25 -14.25 -15.40
N SER A 108 4.65 -14.96 -14.33
CA SER A 108 5.83 -14.62 -13.52
C SER A 108 7.15 -14.66 -14.29
N ARG A 109 7.17 -15.25 -15.49
CA ARG A 109 8.38 -15.37 -16.32
C ARG A 109 8.69 -14.04 -16.99
N GLY A 110 9.85 -13.47 -16.67
CA GLY A 110 10.35 -12.24 -17.27
C GLY A 110 9.72 -10.95 -16.74
N THR A 111 8.92 -11.01 -15.68
CA THR A 111 8.30 -9.82 -15.07
C THR A 111 8.86 -9.57 -13.67
N THR A 112 8.97 -8.29 -13.29
CA THR A 112 9.32 -7.87 -11.92
C THR A 112 8.08 -7.33 -11.21
N ARG A 113 8.17 -7.24 -9.88
CA ARG A 113 7.21 -6.54 -9.01
C ARG A 113 7.96 -5.38 -8.34
N PRO A 114 8.18 -4.27 -9.05
CA PRO A 114 8.97 -3.17 -8.53
C PRO A 114 8.29 -2.55 -7.30
N TRP A 115 9.09 -2.08 -6.36
CA TRP A 115 8.60 -1.33 -5.19
C TRP A 115 8.41 0.13 -5.59
N VAL A 116 7.34 0.37 -6.35
CA VAL A 116 6.96 1.69 -6.86
C VAL A 116 5.56 2.05 -6.40
N ILE A 117 5.29 3.36 -6.38
CA ILE A 117 4.00 3.95 -6.04
C ILE A 117 3.55 4.76 -7.25
N GLU A 118 2.79 4.12 -8.13
CA GLU A 118 2.18 4.78 -9.29
C GLU A 118 0.84 5.42 -8.94
N SER A 119 0.10 4.87 -7.98
CA SER A 119 -1.21 5.41 -7.57
C SER A 119 -1.46 5.19 -6.09
N VAL A 120 -2.22 6.09 -5.48
CA VAL A 120 -2.69 6.00 -4.09
C VAL A 120 -4.20 6.16 -4.07
N PHE A 121 -4.85 5.31 -3.27
CA PHE A 121 -6.29 5.28 -3.09
C PHE A 121 -6.64 5.42 -1.62
N LEU A 122 -7.75 6.10 -1.34
CA LEU A 122 -8.35 6.20 -0.02
C LEU A 122 -9.74 5.59 -0.09
N PHE A 123 -9.95 4.44 0.54
CA PHE A 123 -11.28 3.84 0.64
C PHE A 123 -11.90 4.16 1.99
N ASP A 124 -13.09 4.75 2.00
CA ASP A 124 -13.97 4.69 3.16
C ASP A 124 -14.34 3.22 3.40
N ALA A 125 -13.98 2.70 4.57
CA ALA A 125 -14.16 1.29 4.87
C ALA A 125 -15.63 0.91 5.02
N LYS A 126 -16.50 1.80 5.53
CA LYS A 126 -17.93 1.52 5.70
C LYS A 126 -18.61 1.42 4.34
N GLU A 127 -18.33 2.35 3.44
CA GLU A 127 -18.87 2.33 2.08
C GLU A 127 -18.36 1.12 1.30
N LEU A 128 -17.06 0.83 1.41
CA LEU A 128 -16.46 -0.34 0.79
C LEU A 128 -17.13 -1.64 1.24
N ILE A 129 -17.27 -1.84 2.56
CA ILE A 129 -17.86 -3.06 3.12
C ILE A 129 -19.31 -3.20 2.67
N LYS A 130 -20.11 -2.13 2.76
CA LYS A 130 -21.49 -2.11 2.28
C LYS A 130 -21.59 -2.56 0.81
N VAL A 131 -20.75 -2.00 -0.07
CA VAL A 131 -20.74 -2.36 -1.50
C VAL A 131 -20.32 -3.81 -1.72
N LEU A 132 -19.38 -4.35 -0.93
CA LEU A 132 -18.97 -5.74 -1.04
C LEU A 132 -20.07 -6.70 -0.58
N GLU A 133 -20.77 -6.38 0.51
CA GLU A 133 -21.88 -7.16 1.06
C GLU A 133 -23.08 -7.18 0.11
N GLU A 134 -23.49 -6.02 -0.41
CA GLU A 134 -24.59 -5.91 -1.39
C GLU A 134 -24.33 -6.74 -2.67
N ARG A 135 -23.06 -6.94 -3.00
CA ARG A 135 -22.63 -7.77 -4.14
C ARG A 135 -22.44 -9.25 -3.79
N GLY A 136 -22.58 -9.64 -2.53
CA GLY A 136 -22.30 -11.01 -2.07
C GLY A 136 -20.83 -11.42 -2.21
N VAL A 137 -19.90 -10.46 -2.21
CA VAL A 137 -18.45 -10.74 -2.30
C VAL A 137 -17.95 -11.23 -0.95
N LYS A 138 -17.19 -12.32 -0.95
CA LYS A 138 -16.51 -12.78 0.27
C LYS A 138 -15.50 -11.74 0.75
N ILE A 139 -15.73 -11.21 1.94
CA ILE A 139 -14.81 -10.28 2.62
C ILE A 139 -13.70 -11.10 3.31
N GLY A 140 -12.46 -10.69 3.11
CA GLY A 140 -11.28 -11.40 3.63
C GLY A 140 -10.01 -11.01 2.86
N ILE A 141 -9.05 -11.92 2.85
CA ILE A 141 -7.86 -11.82 2.00
C ILE A 141 -8.30 -11.80 0.53
N ALA A 142 -7.76 -10.86 -0.24
CA ALA A 142 -8.03 -10.67 -1.66
C ALA A 142 -9.52 -10.50 -2.01
N ALA A 143 -10.25 -9.64 -1.29
CA ALA A 143 -11.62 -9.28 -1.65
C ALA A 143 -11.65 -8.54 -3.00
N SER A 144 -12.58 -8.92 -3.89
CA SER A 144 -12.69 -8.35 -5.24
C SER A 144 -13.45 -7.03 -5.26
N VAL A 145 -12.72 -5.94 -5.50
CA VAL A 145 -13.25 -4.58 -5.56
C VAL A 145 -13.40 -4.15 -7.03
N LYS A 146 -14.60 -3.66 -7.40
CA LYS A 146 -14.89 -3.23 -8.78
C LYS A 146 -13.98 -2.07 -9.19
N LEU A 147 -13.64 -2.01 -10.48
CA LEU A 147 -12.78 -0.97 -11.03
C LEU A 147 -13.29 0.44 -10.72
N GLY A 148 -14.59 0.70 -10.88
CA GLY A 148 -15.18 2.02 -10.59
C GLY A 148 -14.89 2.47 -9.17
N PHE A 149 -14.99 1.57 -8.20
CA PHE A 149 -14.71 1.89 -6.79
C PHE A 149 -13.24 2.24 -6.54
N TRP A 150 -12.32 1.60 -7.25
CA TRP A 150 -10.92 2.04 -7.22
C TRP A 150 -10.73 3.40 -7.89
N ASP A 151 -11.40 3.61 -9.02
CA ASP A 151 -11.27 4.86 -9.76
C ASP A 151 -11.78 6.04 -8.93
N ASP A 152 -12.90 5.87 -8.23
CA ASP A 152 -13.49 6.89 -7.36
C ASP A 152 -12.62 7.18 -6.13
N ALA A 153 -11.97 6.16 -5.57
CA ALA A 153 -11.09 6.27 -4.40
C ALA A 153 -9.70 6.88 -4.71
N GLU A 154 -9.38 7.20 -5.96
CA GLU A 154 -8.04 7.67 -6.36
C GLU A 154 -7.76 9.08 -5.82
N ILE A 155 -6.67 9.24 -5.09
CA ILE A 155 -6.18 10.55 -4.60
C ILE A 155 -4.84 10.95 -5.27
N TYR A 156 -4.13 9.97 -5.85
CA TYR A 156 -2.90 10.19 -6.62
C TYR A 156 -2.78 9.15 -7.74
N PRO A 157 -2.31 9.53 -8.94
CA PRO A 157 -1.90 10.87 -9.35
C PRO A 157 -3.10 11.78 -9.65
N LYS A 158 -4.25 11.21 -9.99
CA LYS A 158 -5.48 11.97 -10.23
C LYS A 158 -6.23 12.13 -8.92
N GLN A 159 -6.50 13.38 -8.53
CA GLN A 159 -7.40 13.68 -7.41
C GLN A 159 -8.84 13.45 -7.89
N ARG A 160 -9.43 12.31 -7.56
CA ARG A 160 -10.84 12.00 -7.84
C ARG A 160 -11.67 12.04 -6.57
N ASP A 161 -11.12 11.56 -5.46
CA ASP A 161 -11.66 11.73 -4.13
C ASP A 161 -11.09 13.01 -3.48
N ASN A 162 -11.94 13.90 -2.97
CA ASN A 162 -11.54 15.13 -2.28
C ASN A 162 -11.64 15.01 -0.74
N THR A 163 -11.94 13.81 -0.21
CA THR A 163 -11.93 13.52 1.22
C THR A 163 -10.55 13.78 1.84
N LEU A 164 -9.49 13.53 1.07
CA LEU A 164 -8.12 13.87 1.41
C LEU A 164 -7.40 14.48 0.19
N GLU A 165 -7.44 15.81 0.09
CA GLU A 165 -6.70 16.54 -0.94
C GLU A 165 -5.20 16.53 -0.67
N LEU A 166 -4.41 16.18 -1.70
CA LEU A 166 -2.96 16.14 -1.60
C LEU A 166 -2.33 17.47 -2.01
N SER A 167 -1.55 18.02 -1.09
CA SER A 167 -0.67 19.16 -1.36
C SER A 167 0.40 18.85 -2.42
N ASP A 168 0.94 19.90 -3.03
CA ASP A 168 2.04 19.78 -3.99
C ASP A 168 3.27 19.08 -3.39
N GLU A 169 3.54 19.32 -2.11
CA GLU A 169 4.64 18.67 -1.40
C GLU A 169 4.39 17.16 -1.25
N GLN A 170 3.17 16.75 -0.88
CA GLN A 170 2.82 15.32 -0.79
C GLN A 170 2.93 14.64 -2.16
N ARG A 171 2.48 15.30 -3.23
CA ARG A 171 2.62 14.82 -4.61
C ARG A 171 4.08 14.68 -5.02
N ARG A 172 4.91 15.67 -4.68
CA ARG A 172 6.36 15.66 -4.91
C ARG A 172 7.02 14.49 -4.17
N LEU A 173 6.69 14.28 -2.90
CA LEU A 173 7.23 13.17 -2.11
C LEU A 173 6.82 11.80 -2.68
N LEU A 174 5.58 11.64 -3.13
CA LEU A 174 5.13 10.41 -3.80
C LEU A 174 5.89 10.15 -5.11
N SER A 175 6.25 11.20 -5.86
CA SER A 175 7.01 11.06 -7.11
C SER A 175 8.43 10.50 -6.94
N LEU A 176 8.98 10.50 -5.71
CA LEU A 176 10.29 9.90 -5.40
C LEU A 176 10.28 8.37 -5.50
N PHE A 177 9.11 7.74 -5.59
CA PHE A 177 8.91 6.29 -5.58
C PHE A 177 8.35 5.74 -6.90
N GLN A 178 8.59 6.43 -8.02
CA GLN A 178 8.18 5.97 -9.37
C GLN A 178 9.19 5.02 -10.02
#